data_AF-A0A7J3BQ35-F1
#
_entry.id   AF-A0A7J3BQ35-F1
#
_cell.length_a   1.000
_cell.length_b   1.000
_cell.length_c   1.000
_cell.angle_alpha   90.00
_cell.angle_beta   90.00
_cell.angle_gamma   90.00
#
_symmetry.space_group_name_H-M   'P 1'
#
loop_
_entity.id
_entity.type
_entity.pdbx_description
1 polymer ?
#
loop_
_entity_poly.entity_id
_entity_poly.type
_entity_poly.pdbx_seq_one_letter_code
_entity_poly.pdbx_strand_id
1 'polypeptide(L)'
;MKLNELNLWWTEKQVPQQLVPATRRELFTTIKNDLGRRQVQVIVGLRRVGKSTIFYQLIDDLIKNKTDPLNIVYCNFDEPELQEKRVEELLKEYSKLTDIDYKKEKIYL
;
A
#
# COMPACT_ATOMS: atom_id res chain seq x y z
N MET A 1 -0.35 -7.64 13.72
CA MET A 1 0.67 -6.61 13.39
C MET A 1 0.07 -5.23 13.42
N LYS A 2 0.83 -4.22 13.87
CA LYS A 2 0.44 -2.81 13.84
C LYS A 2 0.65 -2.19 12.45
N LEU A 3 0.05 -1.02 12.22
CA LEU A 3 0.10 -0.33 10.93
C LEU A 3 1.55 -0.05 10.46
N ASN A 4 2.41 0.47 11.33
CA ASN A 4 3.81 0.75 11.00
C ASN A 4 4.62 -0.53 10.69
N GLU A 5 4.28 -1.67 11.28
CA GLU A 5 4.95 -2.96 11.02
C GLU A 5 4.61 -3.51 9.63
N LEU A 6 3.42 -3.21 9.11
CA LEU A 6 3.02 -3.56 7.75
C LEU A 6 3.63 -2.63 6.69
N ASN A 7 4.08 -1.44 7.10
CA ASN A 7 4.56 -0.36 6.24
C ASN A 7 6.05 -0.08 6.48
N LEU A 8 6.88 -1.12 6.45
CA LEU A 8 8.33 -1.01 6.75
C LEU A 8 9.05 0.07 5.92
N TRP A 9 8.58 0.36 4.70
CA TRP A 9 9.15 1.39 3.84
C TRP A 9 9.03 2.81 4.41
N TRP A 10 8.16 3.06 5.40
CA TRP A 10 8.10 4.36 6.09
C TRP A 10 9.45 4.71 6.73
N THR A 11 10.12 3.71 7.28
CA THR A 11 11.45 3.83 7.91
C THR A 11 12.56 3.44 6.94
N GLU A 12 12.44 2.25 6.33
CA GLU A 12 13.51 1.65 5.51
C GLU A 12 13.64 2.29 4.12
N LYS A 13 12.66 3.12 3.72
CA LYS A 13 12.56 3.76 2.41
C LYS A 13 12.58 2.80 1.21
N GLN A 14 12.36 1.51 1.45
CA GLN A 14 12.27 0.46 0.44
C GLN A 14 11.34 -0.67 0.89
N VAL A 15 10.78 -1.40 -0.07
CA VAL A 15 10.04 -2.64 0.20
C VAL A 15 11.04 -3.79 0.35
N PRO A 16 10.84 -4.73 1.31
CA PRO A 16 11.65 -5.95 1.39
C PRO A 16 11.67 -6.71 0.06
N GLN A 17 12.86 -6.96 -0.50
CA GLN A 17 13.02 -7.55 -1.84
C GLN A 17 12.35 -8.92 -2.00
N GLN A 18 12.27 -9.70 -0.91
CA GLN A 18 11.55 -10.98 -0.87
C GLN A 18 10.05 -10.89 -1.17
N LEU A 19 9.44 -9.70 -1.01
CA LEU A 19 8.03 -9.44 -1.32
C LEU A 19 7.81 -8.96 -2.77
N VAL A 20 8.90 -8.64 -3.48
CA VAL A 20 8.88 -8.01 -4.81
C VAL A 20 9.61 -8.91 -5.81
N PRO A 21 8.99 -9.99 -6.30
CA PRO A 21 9.61 -10.83 -7.32
C PRO A 21 9.83 -10.04 -8.61
N ALA A 22 10.90 -10.37 -9.34
CA ALA A 22 11.31 -9.68 -10.56
C ALA A 22 10.26 -9.78 -11.69
N THR A 23 9.52 -10.89 -11.74
CA THR A 23 8.49 -11.12 -12.77
C THR A 23 7.22 -10.34 -12.45
N ARG A 24 6.78 -9.52 -13.41
CA ARG A 24 5.52 -8.75 -13.34
C ARG A 24 4.49 -9.38 -14.27
N ARG A 25 3.23 -9.46 -13.81
CA ARG A 25 2.08 -9.90 -14.63
C ARG A 25 1.55 -8.71 -15.42
N GLU A 26 0.85 -8.94 -16.53
CA GLU A 26 0.22 -7.86 -17.31
C GLU A 26 -0.69 -6.97 -16.46
N LEU A 27 -1.41 -7.56 -15.50
CA LEU A 27 -2.29 -6.85 -14.57
C LEU A 27 -1.57 -5.74 -13.77
N PHE A 28 -0.28 -5.92 -13.46
CA PHE A 28 0.51 -4.88 -12.79
C PHE A 28 0.52 -3.59 -13.64
N THR A 29 0.78 -3.71 -14.94
CA THR A 29 0.89 -2.58 -15.85
C THR A 29 -0.46 -1.86 -15.99
N THR A 30 -1.56 -2.61 -16.09
CA THR A 30 -2.91 -2.06 -16.15
C THR A 30 -3.22 -1.20 -14.92
N ILE A 31 -3.00 -1.76 -13.72
CA ILE A 31 -3.26 -1.07 -12.45
C ILE A 31 -2.35 0.16 -12.31
N LYS A 32 -1.07 0.02 -12.63
CA LYS A 32 -0.08 1.10 -12.60
C LYS A 32 -0.53 2.29 -13.44
N ASN A 33 -0.99 2.05 -14.67
CA ASN A 33 -1.45 3.12 -15.57
C ASN A 33 -2.69 3.85 -15.02
N ASP A 34 -3.50 3.15 -14.23
CA ASP A 34 -4.71 3.72 -13.63
C ASP A 34 -4.47 4.35 -12.23
N LEU A 35 -3.27 4.27 -11.64
CA LEU A 35 -2.97 4.85 -10.32
C LEU A 35 -3.16 6.39 -10.25
N GLY A 36 -3.22 7.06 -11.41
CA GLY A 36 -3.54 8.49 -11.49
C GLY A 36 -5.04 8.80 -11.31
N ARG A 37 -5.90 7.78 -11.37
CA ARG A 37 -7.36 7.93 -11.24
C ARG A 37 -7.77 8.06 -9.78
N ARG A 38 -8.84 8.83 -9.52
CA ARG A 38 -9.41 9.02 -8.17
C ARG A 38 -10.37 7.91 -7.75
N GLN A 39 -10.71 6.99 -8.64
CA GLN A 39 -11.60 5.87 -8.34
C GLN A 39 -10.86 4.77 -7.56
N VAL A 40 -11.59 4.11 -6.66
CA VAL A 40 -11.10 2.89 -6.00
C VAL A 40 -10.90 1.81 -7.06
N GLN A 41 -9.71 1.22 -7.09
CA GLN A 41 -9.41 0.07 -7.94
C GLN A 41 -9.61 -1.23 -7.16
N VAL A 42 -10.31 -2.19 -7.75
CA VAL A 42 -10.63 -3.47 -7.10
C VAL A 42 -10.02 -4.61 -7.90
N ILE A 43 -9.15 -5.39 -7.26
CA ILE A 43 -8.57 -6.61 -7.84
C ILE A 43 -9.34 -7.83 -7.31
N VAL A 44 -10.05 -8.53 -8.20
CA VAL A 44 -10.80 -9.75 -7.87
C VAL A 44 -10.06 -10.99 -8.34
N GLY A 45 -10.12 -12.07 -7.57
CA GLY A 45 -9.57 -13.36 -7.95
C GLY A 45 -9.45 -14.34 -6.78
N LEU A 46 -9.14 -15.60 -7.05
CA LEU A 46 -9.06 -16.68 -6.06
C LEU A 46 -8.01 -16.42 -4.96
N ARG A 47 -8.13 -17.11 -3.82
CA ARG A 47 -7.12 -17.04 -2.74
C ARG A 47 -5.76 -17.51 -3.29
N ARG A 48 -4.68 -16.83 -2.93
CA ARG A 48 -3.28 -17.16 -3.30
C ARG A 48 -2.90 -17.03 -4.79
N VAL A 49 -3.62 -16.24 -5.59
CA VAL A 49 -3.22 -15.94 -6.99
C VAL A 49 -2.20 -14.80 -7.14
N GLY A 50 -1.59 -14.34 -6.05
CA GLY A 50 -0.56 -13.28 -6.07
C GLY A 50 -1.08 -11.84 -6.08
N LYS A 51 -2.29 -11.58 -5.58
CA LYS A 51 -2.84 -10.20 -5.49
C LYS A 51 -1.99 -9.31 -4.58
N SER A 52 -1.63 -9.77 -3.39
CA SER A 52 -0.77 -9.01 -2.46
C SER A 52 0.62 -8.77 -3.04
N THR A 53 1.15 -9.70 -3.86
CA THR A 53 2.40 -9.51 -4.60
C THR A 53 2.31 -8.32 -5.56
N ILE A 54 1.18 -8.16 -6.25
CA ILE A 54 0.94 -6.99 -7.12
C ILE A 54 0.95 -5.70 -6.28
N PHE A 55 0.34 -5.69 -5.09
CA PHE A 55 0.40 -4.53 -4.20
C PHE A 55 1.84 -4.18 -3.81
N TYR A 56 2.65 -5.13 -3.37
CA TYR A 56 4.05 -4.87 -3.03
C TYR A 56 4.88 -4.40 -4.24
N GLN A 57 4.63 -4.95 -5.43
CA GLN A 57 5.26 -4.48 -6.67
C GLN A 57 4.88 -3.04 -7.01
N LEU A 58 3.62 -2.65 -6.81
CA LEU A 58 3.15 -1.27 -7.06
C LEU A 58 3.75 -0.29 -6.05
N ILE A 59 3.82 -0.66 -4.77
CA ILE A 59 4.46 0.15 -3.72
C ILE A 59 5.94 0.36 -4.05
N ASP A 60 6.66 -0.71 -4.39
CA ASP A 60 8.07 -0.63 -4.80
C ASP A 60 8.26 0.26 -6.05
N ASP A 61 7.37 0.15 -7.04
CA ASP A 61 7.41 0.98 -8.25
C ASP A 61 7.13 2.46 -7.94
N LEU A 62 6.18 2.77 -7.04
CA LEU A 62 5.88 4.13 -6.59
C LEU A 62 7.09 4.77 -5.89
N ILE A 63 7.74 4.03 -4.99
CA ILE A 63 8.93 4.49 -4.26
C ILE A 63 10.09 4.73 -5.24
N LYS A 64 10.35 3.79 -6.16
CA LYS A 64 11.39 3.93 -7.20
C LYS A 64 11.12 5.13 -8.11
N ASN A 65 9.86 5.45 -8.34
CA ASN A 65 9.41 6.65 -9.08
C ASN A 65 9.28 7.90 -8.19
N LYS A 66 10.01 7.97 -7.07
CA LYS A 66 10.15 9.16 -6.21
C LYS A 66 8.89 9.58 -5.46
N THR A 67 7.91 8.70 -5.30
CA THR A 67 6.85 8.91 -4.30
C THR A 67 7.45 8.79 -2.92
N ASP A 68 7.17 9.74 -2.02
CA ASP A 68 7.59 9.62 -0.62
C ASP A 68 6.99 8.33 -0.02
N PRO A 69 7.80 7.42 0.54
CA PRO A 69 7.31 6.22 1.19
C PRO A 69 6.24 6.48 2.25
N LEU A 70 6.29 7.62 2.95
CA LEU A 70 5.29 7.97 3.94
C LEU A 70 3.91 8.22 3.32
N ASN A 71 3.83 8.64 2.06
CA ASN A 71 2.57 8.85 1.33
C ASN A 71 1.95 7.54 0.81
N ILE A 72 2.54 6.38 1.11
CA ILE A 72 2.06 5.06 0.68
C ILE A 72 1.68 4.24 1.91
N VAL A 73 0.41 3.86 1.99
CA VAL A 73 -0.18 3.14 3.12
C VAL A 73 -0.71 1.80 2.63
N TYR A 74 -0.35 0.74 3.32
CA TYR A 74 -0.84 -0.61 3.11
C TYR A 74 -1.51 -1.12 4.38
N CYS A 75 -2.68 -1.72 4.22
CA CYS A 75 -3.45 -2.31 5.30
C CYS A 75 -3.76 -3.77 4.97
N ASN A 76 -3.60 -4.66 5.95
CA ASN A 76 -4.02 -6.05 5.86
C ASN A 76 -5.12 -6.34 6.90
N PHE A 77 -6.37 -6.47 6.44
CA PHE A 77 -7.50 -6.77 7.33
C PHE A 77 -7.58 -8.25 7.75
N ASP A 78 -6.60 -9.09 7.39
CA ASP A 78 -6.42 -10.39 8.04
C ASP A 78 -5.70 -10.25 9.40
N GLU A 79 -5.09 -9.09 9.71
CA GLU A 79 -4.44 -8.84 11.00
C GLU A 79 -5.49 -8.52 12.09
N PRO A 80 -5.49 -9.24 13.23
CA PRO A 80 -6.48 -9.05 14.30
C PRO A 80 -6.60 -7.60 14.78
N GLU A 81 -5.49 -6.88 14.92
CA GLU A 81 -5.48 -5.50 15.42
C GLU A 81 -6.11 -4.49 14.46
N LEU A 82 -6.25 -4.85 13.18
CA LEU A 82 -6.85 -4.00 12.14
C LEU A 82 -8.31 -4.38 11.84
N GLN A 83 -8.73 -5.60 12.15
CA GLN A 83 -10.09 -6.10 11.89
C GLN A 83 -11.18 -5.31 12.61
N GLU A 84 -10.90 -4.84 13.82
CA GLU A 84 -11.86 -4.09 14.63
C GLU A 84 -11.92 -2.60 14.27
N LYS A 85 -10.99 -2.11 13.45
CA LYS A 85 -10.86 -0.69 13.13
C LYS A 85 -11.60 -0.32 11.87
N ARG A 86 -12.28 0.83 11.91
CA ARG A 86 -12.84 1.47 10.73
C ARG A 86 -11.72 2.15 9.93
N VAL A 87 -11.91 2.29 8.63
CA VAL A 87 -10.94 2.97 7.73
C VAL A 87 -10.59 4.38 8.22
N GLU A 88 -11.55 5.12 8.76
CA GLU A 88 -11.30 6.46 9.30
C GLU A 88 -10.35 6.44 10.52
N GLU A 89 -10.45 5.41 11.37
CA GLU A 89 -9.59 5.26 12.54
C GLU A 89 -8.16 4.91 12.11
N LEU A 90 -8.03 4.05 11.11
CA LEU A 90 -6.73 3.72 10.49
C LEU A 90 -6.08 4.96 9.87
N LEU A 91 -6.84 5.78 9.16
CA LEU A 91 -6.33 7.02 8.56
C LEU A 91 -5.93 8.05 9.62
N LYS A 92 -6.67 8.15 10.73
CA LYS A 92 -6.28 9.01 11.87
C LYS A 92 -5.00 8.50 12.55
N GLU A 93 -4.85 7.19 12.71
CA GLU A 93 -3.63 6.58 13.24
C GLU A 93 -2.44 6.82 12.31
N TYR A 94 -2.61 6.60 11.01
CA TYR A 94 -1.63 6.94 9.98
C TYR A 94 -1.14 8.39 10.08
N SER A 95 -2.06 9.38 10.13
CA SER A 95 -1.68 10.78 10.27
C SER A 95 -0.90 11.07 11.55
N LYS A 96 -1.23 10.41 12.66
CA LYS A 96 -0.50 10.57 13.93
C LYS A 96 0.90 9.97 13.88
N LEU A 97 1.11 8.90 13.10
CA LEU A 97 2.39 8.21 12.99
C LEU A 97 3.34 8.88 11.98
N THR A 98 2.80 9.60 10.99
CA THR A 98 3.56 10.14 9.85
C THR A 98 3.56 11.67 9.76
N ASP A 99 2.74 12.34 10.57
CA ASP A 99 2.43 13.78 10.50
C ASP A 99 1.80 14.24 9.17
N ILE A 100 1.42 13.32 8.27
CA ILE A 100 0.76 13.64 7.00
C ILE A 100 -0.74 13.83 7.19
N ASP A 101 -1.29 14.93 6.66
CA ASP A 101 -2.74 15.16 6.63
C ASP A 101 -3.36 14.51 5.38
N TYR A 102 -3.94 13.31 5.54
CA TYR A 102 -4.55 12.55 4.43
C TYR A 102 -5.71 13.28 3.73
N LYS A 103 -6.22 14.38 4.30
CA LYS A 103 -7.27 15.20 3.67
C LYS A 103 -6.71 16.28 2.76
N LYS A 104 -5.44 16.64 2.93
CA LYS A 104 -4.78 17.72 2.17
C LYS A 104 -3.73 17.20 1.20
N GLU A 105 -3.10 16.09 1.55
CA GLU A 105 -2.02 15.50 0.77
C GLU A 105 -2.49 14.30 -0.04
N LYS A 106 -1.85 14.10 -1.21
CA LYS A 106 -2.08 12.91 -2.01
C LYS A 106 -1.38 11.73 -1.33
N ILE A 107 -2.17 10.72 -0.98
CA ILE A 107 -1.68 9.43 -0.49
C ILE A 107 -2.15 8.29 -1.42
N TYR A 108 -1.42 7.19 -1.41
CA TYR A 108 -1.83 5.91 -1.97
C TYR A 108 -2.23 5.00 -0.80
N LEU A 109 -3.44 4.45 -0.84
CA LEU A 109 -4.03 3.56 0.18
C LEU A 109 -4.57 2.29 -0.50
#